data_AF-K9V0Q3-F1
#
_entry.id   AF-K9V0Q3-F1
#
_cell.length_a   1.000
_cell.length_b   1.000
_cell.length_c   1.000
_cell.angle_alpha   90.00
_cell.angle_beta   90.00
_cell.angle_gamma   90.00
#
_symmetry.space_group_name_H-M   'P 1'
#
loop_
_entity.id
_entity.type
_entity.pdbx_description
1 polymer ?
#
loop_
_entity_poly.entity_id
_entity_poly.type
_entity_poly.pdbx_seq_one_letter_code
_entity_poly.pdbx_strand_id
1 'polypeptide(L)'
;MSSVFADIKVIGECEEPEWIAAKLQQMQDPDFRGDVLENMNETPGGKGILEFLNLVQDQPWMYASHKFGYIAPRKPGSMKPQIIQHPSAIAADTSLKNSSINIRLDRLHIAKYPGGGTHNVMVTFAARNQVADTQETVSFSQTYRVQEGQSAGIAGYPVFIGLNVGSQGVAFECSTVNVKNNEDQAILSTLESSPFQSGLKLLTTAQPAIAPFTEITVGVVKMLAQRNENVAVQKFYLGLDFENMAMGCRLAEGNYIAIQVPDEIAIDWKQWIYKPDLGVIVHKSDDYETLPYNYVIFRVSRYEN
;
A
#
# COMPACT_ATOMS: atom_id res chain seq x y z
N MET A 1 18.17 4.51 9.94
CA MET A 1 18.01 4.78 8.49
C MET A 1 16.64 5.43 8.30
N SER A 2 16.54 6.46 7.46
CA SER A 2 15.29 7.21 7.26
C SER A 2 14.37 6.50 6.27
N SER A 3 13.08 6.42 6.59
CA SER A 3 12.03 6.04 5.62
C SER A 3 11.95 7.09 4.51
N VAL A 4 11.64 6.66 3.28
CA VAL A 4 11.42 7.59 2.15
C VAL A 4 10.12 8.38 2.29
N PHE A 5 9.18 7.85 3.09
CA PHE A 5 7.87 8.43 3.36
C PHE A 5 7.77 9.04 4.77
N ALA A 6 8.90 9.30 5.44
CA ALA A 6 8.92 9.90 6.77
C ALA A 6 8.13 11.23 6.85
N ASP A 7 8.16 12.02 5.77
CA ASP A 7 7.48 13.32 5.69
C ASP A 7 6.01 13.22 5.21
N ILE A 8 5.54 12.01 4.89
CA ILE A 8 4.14 11.78 4.48
C ILE A 8 3.36 11.33 5.70
N LYS A 9 2.49 12.21 6.19
CA LYS A 9 1.56 11.90 7.27
C LYS A 9 0.27 11.33 6.67
N VAL A 10 -0.08 10.09 7.01
CA VAL A 10 -1.39 9.54 6.61
C VAL A 10 -2.48 10.08 7.53
N ILE A 11 -3.71 10.14 7.04
CA ILE A 11 -4.85 10.68 7.82
C ILE A 11 -5.03 9.98 9.16
N GLY A 12 -4.77 8.66 9.23
CA GLY A 12 -4.81 7.88 10.47
C GLY A 12 -3.68 8.18 11.48
N GLU A 13 -2.64 8.91 11.08
CA GLU A 13 -1.56 9.39 11.97
C GLU A 13 -1.82 10.82 12.48
N CYS A 14 -2.93 11.46 12.08
CA CYS A 14 -3.27 12.81 12.49
C CYS A 14 -4.02 12.82 13.82
N GLU A 15 -3.53 13.61 14.78
CA GLU A 15 -4.14 13.76 16.10
C GLU A 15 -5.07 14.96 16.19
N GLU A 16 -4.99 15.90 15.23
CA GLU A 16 -5.75 17.15 15.18
C GLU A 16 -7.12 16.93 14.51
N PRO A 17 -8.23 16.90 15.27
CA PRO A 17 -9.55 16.62 14.71
C PRO A 17 -9.99 17.69 13.70
N GLU A 18 -9.60 18.94 13.89
CA GLU A 18 -9.90 20.05 12.98
C GLU A 18 -9.24 19.84 11.61
N TRP A 19 -8.02 19.31 11.59
CA TRP A 19 -7.31 18.99 10.35
C TRP A 19 -8.01 17.84 9.60
N ILE A 20 -8.40 16.79 10.32
CA ILE A 20 -9.12 15.65 9.75
C ILE A 20 -10.46 16.13 9.17
N ALA A 21 -11.23 16.91 9.93
CA ALA A 21 -12.51 17.48 9.50
C ALA A 21 -12.34 18.34 8.24
N ALA A 22 -11.34 19.23 8.21
CA ALA A 22 -11.03 20.04 7.04
C ALA A 22 -10.69 19.19 5.81
N LYS A 23 -9.93 18.10 5.99
CA LYS A 23 -9.63 17.14 4.92
C LYS A 23 -10.86 16.42 4.41
N LEU A 24 -11.72 15.92 5.29
CA LEU A 24 -12.97 15.25 4.90
C LEU A 24 -13.91 16.19 4.15
N GLN A 25 -14.00 17.46 4.59
CA GLN A 25 -14.75 18.49 3.89
C GLN A 25 -14.20 18.76 2.48
N GLN A 26 -12.88 18.89 2.33
CA GLN A 26 -12.22 19.07 1.03
C GLN A 26 -12.44 17.86 0.11
N MET A 27 -12.40 16.65 0.68
CA MET A 27 -12.73 15.41 -0.02
C MET A 27 -14.22 15.25 -0.31
N GLN A 28 -15.08 16.13 0.20
CA GLN A 28 -16.55 16.06 0.14
C GLN A 28 -17.04 14.68 0.56
N ASP A 29 -16.49 14.18 1.68
CA ASP A 29 -16.87 12.88 2.21
C ASP A 29 -18.36 12.84 2.56
N PRO A 30 -19.13 11.87 2.02
CA PRO A 30 -20.58 11.83 2.22
C PRO A 30 -20.99 11.53 3.67
N ASP A 31 -20.11 10.88 4.44
CA ASP A 31 -20.36 10.58 5.85
C ASP A 31 -19.99 11.76 6.76
N PHE A 32 -19.27 12.75 6.23
CA PHE A 32 -18.94 13.98 6.92
C PHE A 32 -20.01 15.05 6.66
N ARG A 33 -20.82 15.35 7.69
CA ARG A 33 -21.82 16.41 7.64
C ARG A 33 -21.24 17.73 8.13
N GLY A 34 -21.50 18.82 7.41
CA GLY A 34 -20.94 20.15 7.71
C GLY A 34 -21.40 20.78 9.03
N ASP A 35 -22.52 20.32 9.58
CA ASP A 35 -23.05 20.70 10.89
C ASP A 35 -22.11 20.27 12.05
N VAL A 36 -21.25 19.26 11.84
CA VAL A 36 -20.25 18.83 12.82
C VAL A 36 -19.19 19.91 13.06
N LEU A 37 -18.79 20.67 12.02
CA LEU A 37 -17.84 21.79 12.15
C LEU A 37 -18.45 23.01 12.84
N GLU A 38 -19.72 23.30 12.56
CA GLU A 38 -20.46 24.37 13.24
C GLU A 38 -20.59 24.06 14.75
N ASN A 39 -20.94 22.81 15.08
CA ASN A 39 -21.03 22.35 16.47
C ASN A 39 -19.67 22.30 17.20
N MET A 40 -18.55 22.07 16.50
CA MET A 40 -17.19 22.15 17.07
C MET A 40 -16.82 23.58 17.50
N ASN A 41 -17.24 24.58 16.72
CA ASN A 41 -16.94 25.99 17.00
C ASN A 41 -17.89 26.61 18.03
N GLU A 42 -19.13 26.12 18.13
CA GLU A 42 -20.17 26.72 18.98
C GLU A 42 -20.31 26.12 20.38
N THR A 43 -19.81 24.89 20.63
CA THR A 43 -20.03 24.22 21.92
C THR A 43 -18.81 24.34 22.85
N PRO A 44 -18.88 25.12 23.95
CA PRO A 44 -17.82 25.14 24.95
C PRO A 44 -17.78 23.79 25.67
N GLY A 45 -16.67 23.04 25.57
CA GLY A 45 -16.46 21.81 26.35
C GLY A 45 -16.30 20.50 25.59
N GLY A 46 -15.94 20.51 24.30
CA GLY A 46 -15.42 19.32 23.60
C GLY A 46 -16.44 18.25 23.19
N LYS A 47 -17.75 18.50 23.40
CA LYS A 47 -18.81 17.55 23.03
C LYS A 47 -18.89 17.29 21.52
N GLY A 48 -18.76 18.32 20.69
CA GLY A 48 -18.73 18.18 19.22
C GLY A 48 -17.51 17.43 18.69
N ILE A 49 -16.36 17.55 19.39
CA ILE A 49 -15.12 16.82 19.04
C ILE A 49 -15.28 15.32 19.35
N LEU A 50 -15.87 14.97 20.51
CA LEU A 50 -16.12 13.58 20.87
C LEU A 50 -17.11 12.89 19.93
N GLU A 51 -18.18 13.58 19.52
CA GLU A 51 -19.13 13.05 18.54
C GLU A 51 -18.47 12.82 17.17
N PHE A 52 -17.63 13.75 16.72
CA PHE A 52 -16.84 13.57 15.49
C PHE A 52 -15.87 12.39 15.57
N LEU A 53 -15.09 12.28 16.65
CA LEU A 53 -14.13 11.19 16.82
C LEU A 53 -14.82 9.83 16.79
N ASN A 54 -16.00 9.70 17.41
CA ASN A 54 -16.79 8.47 17.35
C ASN A 54 -17.27 8.12 15.92
N LEU A 55 -17.55 9.12 15.06
CA LEU A 55 -17.97 8.88 13.68
C LEU A 55 -16.84 8.37 12.79
N VAL A 56 -15.60 8.83 13.05
CA VAL A 56 -14.45 8.54 12.19
C VAL A 56 -13.58 7.39 12.69
N GLN A 57 -13.58 7.08 13.99
CA GLN A 57 -12.62 6.12 14.58
C GLN A 57 -12.66 4.72 13.95
N ASP A 58 -13.83 4.25 13.51
CA ASP A 58 -14.02 2.90 12.98
C ASP A 58 -13.93 2.84 11.44
N GLN A 59 -13.50 3.92 10.80
CA GLN A 59 -13.37 3.98 9.35
C GLN A 59 -12.06 3.31 8.90
N PRO A 60 -12.08 2.41 7.88
CA PRO A 60 -10.87 1.73 7.40
C PRO A 60 -9.69 2.64 7.07
N TRP A 61 -9.95 3.86 6.61
CA TRP A 61 -8.93 4.84 6.25
C TRP A 61 -8.32 5.58 7.46
N MET A 62 -8.89 5.47 8.66
CA MET A 62 -8.34 6.06 9.89
C MET A 62 -7.28 5.18 10.55
N TYR A 63 -7.12 3.92 10.13
CA TYR A 63 -6.17 3.04 10.79
C TYR A 63 -4.75 3.27 10.28
N ALA A 64 -3.78 3.49 11.18
CA ALA A 64 -2.36 3.57 10.80
C ALA A 64 -1.66 2.20 10.83
N SER A 65 -2.20 1.26 11.61
CA SER A 65 -1.61 -0.07 11.80
C SER A 65 -1.84 -0.97 10.61
N HIS A 66 -0.88 -1.87 10.37
CA HIS A 66 -0.96 -2.86 9.30
C HIS A 66 -0.70 -4.27 9.83
N LYS A 67 -1.45 -5.24 9.31
CA LYS A 67 -1.16 -6.66 9.49
C LYS A 67 -0.66 -7.25 8.19
N PHE A 68 0.29 -8.18 8.30
CA PHE A 68 0.88 -8.83 7.12
C PHE A 68 0.41 -10.27 6.98
N GLY A 69 0.09 -10.66 5.75
CA GLY A 69 -0.27 -12.02 5.36
C GLY A 69 0.62 -12.52 4.22
N TYR A 70 0.68 -13.83 4.07
CA TYR A 70 1.43 -14.51 3.03
C TYR A 70 0.65 -15.67 2.45
N ILE A 71 0.66 -15.77 1.12
CA ILE A 71 0.13 -16.90 0.35
C ILE A 71 1.29 -17.51 -0.43
N ALA A 72 1.53 -18.80 -0.23
CA ALA A 72 2.59 -19.54 -0.90
C ALA A 72 2.34 -19.68 -2.42
N PRO A 73 3.38 -19.90 -3.24
CA PRO A 73 3.22 -20.22 -4.65
C PRO A 73 2.36 -21.46 -4.81
N ARG A 74 1.45 -21.42 -5.79
CA ARG A 74 0.59 -22.56 -6.11
C ARG A 74 1.18 -23.39 -7.24
N LYS A 75 0.88 -24.69 -7.22
CA LYS A 75 1.07 -25.53 -8.41
C LYS A 75 0.13 -25.03 -9.53
N PRO A 76 0.64 -24.82 -10.75
CA PRO A 76 -0.20 -24.50 -11.90
C PRO A 76 -1.36 -25.51 -12.05
N GLY A 77 -2.56 -25.00 -12.36
CA GLY A 77 -3.78 -25.82 -12.50
C GLY A 77 -4.45 -26.23 -11.19
N SER A 78 -3.85 -25.96 -10.02
CA SER A 78 -4.53 -26.20 -8.75
C SER A 78 -5.60 -25.15 -8.46
N MET A 79 -6.81 -25.62 -8.15
CA MET A 79 -7.95 -24.81 -7.72
C MET A 79 -8.26 -24.99 -6.22
N LYS A 80 -7.37 -25.64 -5.47
CA LYS A 80 -7.55 -25.81 -4.02
C LYS A 80 -7.40 -24.47 -3.32
N PRO A 81 -8.28 -24.13 -2.36
CA PRO A 81 -8.11 -22.94 -1.54
C PRO A 81 -6.74 -22.96 -0.84
N GLN A 82 -6.10 -21.80 -0.77
CA GLN A 82 -4.80 -21.62 -0.13
C GLN A 82 -4.98 -20.93 1.22
N ILE A 83 -4.26 -21.43 2.23
CA ILE A 83 -4.20 -20.79 3.54
C ILE A 83 -3.43 -19.48 3.43
N ILE A 84 -3.80 -18.53 4.29
CA ILE A 84 -3.03 -17.32 4.53
C ILE A 84 -2.33 -17.49 5.88
N GLN A 85 -1.06 -17.10 5.95
CA GLN A 85 -0.27 -17.18 7.18
C GLN A 85 0.44 -15.86 7.43
N HIS A 86 0.81 -15.57 8.67
CA HIS A 86 1.69 -14.45 8.94
C HIS A 86 3.09 -14.73 8.32
N PRO A 87 3.76 -13.75 7.67
CA PRO A 87 5.07 -13.98 7.05
C PRO A 87 6.21 -14.34 8.01
N SER A 88 6.04 -14.18 9.33
CA SER A 88 7.04 -14.69 10.30
C SER A 88 6.92 -16.20 10.54
N ALA A 89 5.79 -16.81 10.18
CA ALA A 89 5.49 -18.23 10.41
C ALA A 89 5.91 -19.13 9.23
N ILE A 90 6.49 -18.56 8.17
CA ILE A 90 6.94 -19.31 6.99
C ILE A 90 8.45 -19.55 7.04
N ALA A 91 8.92 -20.50 6.25
CA ALA A 91 10.35 -20.65 5.99
C ALA A 91 10.84 -19.60 4.99
N ALA A 92 11.98 -18.98 5.26
CA ALA A 92 12.64 -18.13 4.29
C ALA A 92 13.23 -18.95 3.14
N ASP A 93 13.14 -18.44 1.91
CA ASP A 93 13.82 -19.01 0.75
C ASP A 93 15.24 -18.47 0.66
N THR A 94 16.19 -19.17 1.29
CA THR A 94 17.60 -18.76 1.31
C THR A 94 18.26 -18.72 -0.08
N SER A 95 17.64 -19.33 -1.10
CA SER A 95 18.15 -19.27 -2.47
C SER A 95 17.97 -17.89 -3.11
N LEU A 96 17.20 -16.99 -2.49
CA LEU A 96 17.03 -15.60 -2.93
C LEU A 96 18.14 -14.66 -2.41
N LYS A 97 19.07 -15.16 -1.59
CA LYS A 97 20.22 -14.37 -1.11
C LYS A 97 21.10 -13.98 -2.29
N ASN A 98 21.42 -12.69 -2.39
CA ASN A 98 22.28 -12.14 -3.45
C ASN A 98 21.77 -12.47 -4.87
N SER A 99 20.45 -12.68 -5.02
CA SER A 99 19.80 -12.89 -6.30
C SER A 99 18.94 -11.70 -6.69
N SER A 100 18.39 -11.73 -7.90
CA SER A 100 17.43 -10.74 -8.37
C SER A 100 16.00 -11.30 -8.30
N ILE A 101 15.05 -10.46 -7.93
CA ILE A 101 13.62 -10.78 -7.83
C ILE A 101 12.77 -9.83 -8.66
N ASN A 102 11.60 -10.28 -9.06
CA ASN A 102 10.55 -9.47 -9.64
C ASN A 102 9.49 -9.16 -8.58
N ILE A 103 9.02 -7.91 -8.58
CA ILE A 103 7.91 -7.44 -7.76
C ILE A 103 6.76 -7.07 -8.68
N ARG A 104 5.58 -7.62 -8.40
CA ARG A 104 4.36 -7.29 -9.13
C ARG A 104 3.25 -6.89 -8.16
N LEU A 105 2.46 -5.90 -8.54
CA LEU A 105 1.23 -5.55 -7.84
C LEU A 105 0.10 -6.45 -8.36
N ASP A 106 -0.37 -7.35 -7.50
CA ASP A 106 -1.41 -8.31 -7.84
C ASP A 106 -2.80 -7.82 -7.41
N ARG A 107 -2.90 -6.95 -6.38
CA ARG A 107 -4.17 -6.35 -5.97
C ARG A 107 -4.00 -5.02 -5.22
N LEU A 108 -4.93 -4.11 -5.48
CA LEU A 108 -5.23 -2.95 -4.65
C LEU A 108 -6.73 -3.01 -4.36
N HIS A 109 -7.11 -3.18 -3.10
CA HIS A 109 -8.51 -3.20 -2.67
C HIS A 109 -8.78 -2.03 -1.74
N ILE A 110 -9.84 -1.28 -2.04
CA ILE A 110 -10.28 -0.15 -1.25
C ILE A 110 -11.65 -0.50 -0.67
N ALA A 111 -11.68 -0.86 0.61
CA ALA A 111 -12.93 -1.02 1.33
C ALA A 111 -13.62 0.33 1.46
N LYS A 112 -12.87 1.36 1.88
CA LYS A 112 -13.35 2.73 2.01
C LYS A 112 -12.21 3.73 2.10
N TYR A 113 -12.29 4.82 1.32
CA TYR A 113 -11.41 5.99 1.39
C TYR A 113 -12.23 7.28 1.50
N PRO A 114 -11.64 8.38 2.00
CA PRO A 114 -12.36 9.65 2.10
C PRO A 114 -12.93 10.14 0.77
N GLY A 115 -14.13 10.72 0.79
CA GLY A 115 -14.81 11.30 -0.38
C GLY A 115 -15.84 10.40 -1.06
N GLY A 116 -15.88 9.11 -0.72
CA GLY A 116 -16.79 8.10 -1.26
C GLY A 116 -16.70 7.85 -2.78
N GLY A 117 -17.42 6.83 -3.24
CA GLY A 117 -17.61 6.57 -4.67
C GLY A 117 -16.37 6.01 -5.37
N THR A 118 -15.94 6.65 -6.46
CA THR A 118 -14.75 6.22 -7.21
C THR A 118 -13.54 7.07 -6.85
N HIS A 119 -12.44 6.42 -6.49
CA HIS A 119 -11.19 7.06 -6.10
C HIS A 119 -10.14 6.95 -7.20
N ASN A 120 -9.30 7.98 -7.35
CA ASN A 120 -8.02 7.85 -8.05
C ASN A 120 -6.93 7.70 -7.00
N VAL A 121 -6.35 6.51 -6.90
CA VAL A 121 -5.40 6.16 -5.87
C VAL A 121 -4.00 6.09 -6.47
N MET A 122 -3.15 7.03 -6.10
CA MET A 122 -1.72 6.93 -6.36
C MET A 122 -1.12 5.90 -5.40
N VAL A 123 -0.53 4.84 -5.94
CA VAL A 123 0.21 3.85 -5.18
C VAL A 123 1.69 4.02 -5.47
N THR A 124 2.47 4.19 -4.41
CA THR A 124 3.92 4.33 -4.50
C THR A 124 4.58 3.19 -3.75
N PHE A 125 5.41 2.42 -4.45
CA PHE A 125 6.30 1.42 -3.86
C PHE A 125 7.72 1.95 -3.86
N ALA A 126 8.44 1.74 -2.77
CA ALA A 126 9.88 1.92 -2.71
C ALA A 126 10.54 0.65 -2.18
N ALA A 127 11.74 0.36 -2.67
CA ALA A 127 12.54 -0.77 -2.25
C ALA A 127 14.02 -0.39 -2.23
N ARG A 128 14.82 -1.21 -1.56
CA ARG A 128 16.28 -1.08 -1.59
C ARG A 128 16.87 -2.09 -2.55
N ASN A 129 17.46 -1.59 -3.62
CA ASN A 129 18.22 -2.37 -4.57
C ASN A 129 19.67 -2.48 -4.07
N GLN A 130 20.15 -3.70 -3.88
CA GLN A 130 21.50 -3.95 -3.35
C GLN A 130 22.43 -4.38 -4.50
N VAL A 131 23.15 -3.41 -5.07
CA VAL A 131 24.06 -3.65 -6.20
C VAL A 131 25.49 -3.60 -5.69
N ALA A 132 26.19 -4.74 -5.75
CA ALA A 132 27.52 -4.92 -5.18
C ALA A 132 27.58 -4.45 -3.71
N ASP A 133 28.49 -3.54 -3.37
CA ASP A 133 28.65 -3.00 -2.00
C ASP A 133 27.80 -1.74 -1.74
N THR A 134 26.87 -1.40 -2.66
CA THR A 134 26.02 -0.20 -2.55
C THR A 134 24.56 -0.56 -2.38
N GLN A 135 23.86 0.19 -1.53
CA GLN A 135 22.41 0.15 -1.41
C GLN A 135 21.83 1.43 -2.00
N GLU A 136 21.00 1.30 -3.03
CA GLU A 136 20.25 2.40 -3.60
C GLU A 136 18.76 2.22 -3.34
N THR A 137 18.05 3.33 -3.16
CA THR A 137 16.59 3.31 -3.10
C THR A 137 16.05 3.41 -4.52
N VAL A 138 15.10 2.53 -4.84
CA VAL A 138 14.31 2.59 -6.07
C VAL A 138 12.85 2.81 -5.72
N SER A 139 12.13 3.62 -6.49
CA SER A 139 10.69 3.81 -6.31
C SER A 139 9.92 3.73 -7.61
N PHE A 140 8.68 3.27 -7.49
CA PHE A 140 7.68 3.17 -8.55
C PHE A 140 6.39 3.86 -8.08
N SER A 141 5.69 4.54 -8.97
CA SER A 141 4.39 5.18 -8.69
C SER A 141 3.44 5.01 -9.87
N GLN A 142 2.18 4.70 -9.58
CA GLN A 142 1.13 4.57 -10.57
C GLN A 142 -0.23 4.89 -9.96
N THR A 143 -1.08 5.55 -10.75
CA THR A 143 -2.46 5.87 -10.36
C THR A 143 -3.41 4.76 -10.79
N TYR A 144 -4.34 4.40 -9.90
CA TYR A 144 -5.40 3.43 -10.18
C TYR A 144 -6.77 4.02 -9.86
N ARG A 145 -7.73 3.81 -10.76
CA ARG A 145 -9.12 4.15 -10.50
C ARG A 145 -9.83 2.97 -9.83
N VAL A 146 -10.39 3.19 -8.63
CA VAL A 146 -10.99 2.13 -7.81
C VAL A 146 -12.33 2.59 -7.25
N GLN A 147 -13.38 1.81 -7.47
CA GLN A 147 -14.66 2.01 -6.81
C GLN A 147 -14.57 1.52 -5.37
N GLU A 148 -15.17 2.26 -4.43
CA GLU A 148 -15.31 1.87 -3.04
C GLU A 148 -15.93 0.46 -2.91
N GLY A 149 -15.40 -0.34 -1.99
CA GLY A 149 -15.75 -1.74 -1.80
C GLY A 149 -15.20 -2.69 -2.87
N GLN A 150 -14.39 -2.21 -3.82
CA GLN A 150 -13.88 -3.01 -4.94
C GLN A 150 -12.36 -3.01 -5.02
N SER A 151 -11.84 -3.81 -5.96
CA SER A 151 -10.41 -3.83 -6.29
C SER A 151 -10.16 -3.08 -7.60
N ALA A 152 -8.98 -2.49 -7.73
CA ALA A 152 -8.49 -2.00 -9.02
C ALA A 152 -8.45 -3.15 -10.03
N GLY A 153 -8.67 -2.83 -11.32
CA GLY A 153 -8.57 -3.77 -12.44
C GLY A 153 -7.13 -4.19 -12.76
N ILE A 154 -6.39 -4.67 -11.77
CA ILE A 154 -4.99 -5.07 -11.87
C ILE A 154 -4.80 -6.53 -11.52
N ALA A 155 -3.93 -7.20 -12.26
CA ALA A 155 -3.51 -8.57 -11.98
C ALA A 155 -2.06 -8.76 -12.48
N GLY A 156 -1.09 -8.59 -11.58
CA GLY A 156 0.32 -8.82 -11.89
C GLY A 156 1.02 -7.67 -12.60
N TYR A 157 0.65 -6.42 -12.28
CA TYR A 157 1.31 -5.25 -12.85
C TYR A 157 2.79 -5.20 -12.41
N PRO A 158 3.78 -5.08 -13.32
CA PRO A 158 5.18 -5.04 -12.95
C PRO A 158 5.54 -3.76 -12.19
N VAL A 159 6.06 -3.91 -10.96
CA VAL A 159 6.54 -2.80 -10.12
C VAL A 159 8.06 -2.68 -10.25
N PHE A 160 8.78 -3.77 -9.96
CA PHE A 160 10.23 -3.87 -10.16
C PHE A 160 10.56 -5.16 -10.90
N ILE A 161 11.47 -5.09 -11.86
CA ILE A 161 11.97 -6.26 -12.60
C ILE A 161 13.47 -6.34 -12.32
N GLY A 162 13.94 -7.48 -11.82
CA GLY A 162 15.36 -7.69 -11.51
C GLY A 162 15.89 -6.89 -10.31
N LEU A 163 15.07 -6.64 -9.29
CA LEU A 163 15.50 -6.00 -8.04
C LEU A 163 16.50 -6.90 -7.29
N ASN A 164 17.68 -6.38 -6.94
CA ASN A 164 18.72 -7.15 -6.27
C ASN A 164 18.47 -7.22 -4.75
N VAL A 165 18.47 -8.45 -4.23
CA VAL A 165 18.29 -8.78 -2.82
C VAL A 165 19.64 -8.96 -2.15
N GLY A 166 19.83 -8.39 -0.96
CA GLY A 166 21.06 -8.56 -0.21
C GLY A 166 21.17 -9.88 0.53
N SER A 167 22.31 -10.10 1.19
CA SER A 167 22.53 -11.29 2.04
C SER A 167 21.60 -11.33 3.26
N GLN A 168 21.10 -10.17 3.70
CA GLN A 168 20.21 -10.00 4.85
C GLN A 168 18.73 -9.92 4.47
N GLY A 169 18.41 -9.84 3.17
CA GLY A 169 17.03 -9.70 2.68
C GLY A 169 16.77 -8.39 1.95
N VAL A 170 15.51 -7.95 1.96
CA VAL A 170 15.02 -6.75 1.26
C VAL A 170 13.96 -6.04 2.11
N ALA A 171 13.80 -4.74 1.91
CA ALA A 171 12.74 -3.96 2.54
C ALA A 171 11.89 -3.27 1.49
N PHE A 172 10.59 -3.21 1.76
CA PHE A 172 9.59 -2.52 0.96
C PHE A 172 8.92 -1.45 1.79
N GLU A 173 8.74 -0.29 1.19
CA GLU A 173 7.86 0.75 1.69
C GLU A 173 6.73 0.94 0.67
N CYS A 174 5.51 1.15 1.15
CA CYS A 174 4.37 1.45 0.29
C CYS A 174 3.59 2.62 0.88
N SER A 175 3.10 3.50 0.02
CA SER A 175 2.18 4.57 0.38
C SER A 175 1.03 4.60 -0.61
N THR A 176 -0.17 4.93 -0.13
CA THR A 176 -1.32 5.24 -0.98
C THR A 176 -1.80 6.67 -0.73
N VAL A 177 -2.12 7.38 -1.80
CA VAL A 177 -2.71 8.72 -1.75
C VAL A 177 -3.98 8.72 -2.57
N ASN A 178 -5.11 9.07 -1.96
CA ASN A 178 -6.35 9.35 -2.65
C ASN A 178 -6.27 10.75 -3.26
N VAL A 179 -6.29 10.82 -4.59
CA VAL A 179 -6.09 12.04 -5.38
C VAL A 179 -7.43 12.47 -5.95
N LYS A 180 -8.00 13.56 -5.43
CA LYS A 180 -9.26 14.11 -5.95
C LYS A 180 -9.03 15.24 -6.95
N ASN A 181 -7.92 15.97 -6.83
CA ASN A 181 -7.65 17.16 -7.63
C ASN A 181 -7.43 16.84 -9.12
N ASN A 182 -8.14 17.54 -10.00
CA ASN A 182 -8.07 17.34 -11.46
C ASN A 182 -6.75 17.84 -12.08
N GLU A 183 -6.12 18.89 -11.52
CA GLU A 183 -4.81 19.37 -11.97
C GLU A 183 -3.70 18.38 -11.57
N ASP A 184 -3.82 17.76 -10.39
CA ASP A 184 -2.91 16.70 -9.95
C ASP A 184 -3.04 15.46 -10.84
N GLN A 185 -4.25 15.11 -11.28
CA GLN A 185 -4.43 14.06 -12.28
C GLN A 185 -3.72 14.37 -13.62
N ALA A 186 -3.64 15.64 -14.01
CA ALA A 186 -2.87 16.08 -15.19
C ALA A 186 -1.35 15.94 -14.99
N ILE A 187 -0.83 16.26 -13.80
CA ILE A 187 0.58 16.03 -13.44
C ILE A 187 0.89 14.52 -13.45
N LEU A 188 -0.02 13.71 -12.90
CA LEU A 188 0.12 12.25 -12.87
C LEU A 188 0.12 11.64 -14.27
N SER A 189 -0.84 12.02 -15.12
CA SER A 189 -0.88 11.56 -16.52
C SER A 189 0.36 11.96 -17.32
N THR A 190 1.02 13.07 -16.96
CA THR A 190 2.28 13.49 -17.58
C THR A 190 3.44 12.57 -17.20
N LEU A 191 3.54 12.17 -15.92
CA LEU A 191 4.52 11.19 -15.42
C LEU A 191 4.27 9.78 -15.98
N GLU A 192 3.01 9.44 -16.24
CA GLU A 192 2.62 8.17 -16.83
C GLU A 192 2.75 8.14 -18.36
N SER A 193 3.13 9.25 -18.99
CA SER A 193 3.18 9.36 -20.45
C SER A 193 4.26 8.47 -21.08
N SER A 194 3.95 7.88 -22.24
CA SER A 194 4.88 7.03 -22.99
C SER A 194 6.25 7.68 -23.27
N PRO A 195 6.36 8.99 -23.55
CA PRO A 195 7.66 9.66 -23.68
C PRO A 195 8.47 9.67 -22.38
N PHE A 196 7.84 9.94 -21.23
CA PHE A 196 8.52 9.92 -19.93
C PHE A 196 8.98 8.49 -19.58
N GLN A 197 8.09 7.50 -19.75
CA GLN A 197 8.41 6.09 -19.54
C GLN A 197 9.48 5.55 -20.51
N SER A 198 9.52 6.06 -21.74
CA SER A 198 10.54 5.68 -22.73
C SER A 198 11.89 6.33 -22.42
N GLY A 199 11.90 7.58 -21.96
CA GLY A 199 13.09 8.23 -21.41
C GLY A 199 13.67 7.46 -20.21
N LEU A 200 12.79 6.92 -19.35
CA LEU A 200 13.14 6.06 -18.22
C LEU A 200 13.86 4.78 -18.68
N LYS A 201 13.33 4.09 -19.70
CA LYS A 201 13.90 2.84 -20.24
C LYS A 201 15.26 3.03 -20.94
N LEU A 202 15.49 4.18 -21.56
CA LEU A 202 16.74 4.50 -22.28
C LEU A 202 17.92 4.78 -21.35
N LEU A 203 17.67 5.23 -20.11
CA LEU A 203 18.72 5.54 -19.13
C LEU A 203 19.08 4.33 -18.26
N THR A 204 18.10 3.50 -17.90
CA THR A 204 18.34 2.26 -17.12
C THR A 204 19.13 1.21 -17.89
N THR A 205 19.17 1.29 -19.21
CA THR A 205 19.99 0.41 -20.07
C THR A 205 21.43 0.90 -20.23
N ALA A 206 21.75 2.13 -19.82
CA ALA A 206 23.05 2.76 -20.07
C ALA A 206 23.96 2.85 -18.83
N GLN A 207 23.44 2.96 -17.60
CA GLN A 207 24.21 2.96 -16.34
C GLN A 207 23.29 2.91 -15.10
N PRO A 208 23.75 2.37 -13.94
CA PRO A 208 22.98 2.33 -12.70
C PRO A 208 22.94 3.70 -12.01
N ALA A 209 22.12 4.61 -12.54
CA ALA A 209 21.84 5.91 -11.94
C ALA A 209 20.32 6.09 -11.77
N ILE A 210 19.72 5.27 -10.90
CA ILE A 210 18.26 5.28 -10.62
C ILE A 210 17.91 6.31 -9.53
N ALA A 211 18.89 6.73 -8.72
CA ALA A 211 18.69 7.63 -7.59
C ALA A 211 17.97 8.96 -7.94
N PRO A 212 18.36 9.71 -9.00
CA PRO A 212 17.66 10.96 -9.35
C PRO A 212 16.19 10.77 -9.71
N PHE A 213 15.81 9.62 -10.27
CA PHE A 213 14.42 9.32 -10.61
C PHE A 213 13.59 8.95 -9.39
N THR A 214 14.19 8.22 -8.45
CA THR A 214 13.58 7.94 -7.15
C THR A 214 13.28 9.22 -6.40
N GLU A 215 14.20 10.19 -6.40
CA GLU A 215 13.99 11.50 -5.78
C GLU A 215 12.84 12.27 -6.44
N ILE A 216 12.72 12.22 -7.77
CA ILE A 216 11.60 12.85 -8.50
C ILE A 216 10.27 12.18 -8.13
N THR A 217 10.20 10.85 -8.18
CA THR A 217 8.98 10.10 -7.86
C THR A 217 8.55 10.36 -6.41
N VAL A 218 9.48 10.27 -5.45
CA VAL A 218 9.20 10.57 -4.05
C VAL A 218 8.81 12.04 -3.86
N GLY A 219 9.45 12.98 -4.56
CA GLY A 219 9.11 14.40 -4.52
C GLY A 219 7.69 14.70 -5.00
N VAL A 220 7.26 14.06 -6.10
CA VAL A 220 5.87 14.16 -6.60
C VAL A 220 4.90 13.63 -5.56
N VAL A 221 5.18 12.47 -4.97
CA VAL A 221 4.27 11.85 -4.00
C VAL A 221 4.15 12.73 -2.75
N LYS A 222 5.26 13.30 -2.28
CA LYS A 222 5.27 14.27 -1.16
C LYS A 222 4.43 15.51 -1.51
N MET A 223 4.62 16.08 -2.70
CA MET A 223 3.85 17.22 -3.17
C MET A 223 2.34 16.89 -3.20
N LEU A 224 1.98 15.74 -3.76
CA LEU A 224 0.58 15.32 -3.84
C LEU A 224 -0.02 15.08 -2.46
N ALA A 225 0.68 14.38 -1.57
CA ALA A 225 0.20 14.10 -0.22
C ALA A 225 -0.04 15.36 0.62
N GLN A 226 0.67 16.45 0.34
CA GLN A 226 0.55 17.73 1.05
C GLN A 226 -0.53 18.66 0.47
N ARG A 227 -1.05 18.39 -0.73
CA ARG A 227 -2.09 19.24 -1.34
C ARG A 227 -3.45 19.07 -0.66
N ASN A 228 -4.24 20.14 -0.66
CA ASN A 228 -5.51 20.22 0.08
C ASN A 228 -6.49 19.10 -0.34
N GLU A 229 -6.67 18.86 -1.63
CA GLU A 229 -7.64 17.89 -2.18
C GLU A 229 -7.10 16.46 -2.33
N ASN A 230 -5.99 16.14 -1.65
CA ASN A 230 -5.43 14.80 -1.62
C ASN A 230 -5.26 14.34 -0.18
N VAL A 231 -5.37 13.04 0.03
CA VAL A 231 -5.25 12.42 1.35
C VAL A 231 -4.38 11.18 1.26
N ALA A 232 -3.25 11.16 1.97
CA ALA A 232 -2.47 9.94 2.18
C ALA A 232 -3.24 9.02 3.14
N VAL A 233 -3.46 7.77 2.77
CA VAL A 233 -4.33 6.84 3.52
C VAL A 233 -3.55 5.68 4.13
N GLN A 234 -2.78 4.94 3.33
CA GLN A 234 -1.96 3.82 3.81
C GLN A 234 -0.49 4.18 3.70
N LYS A 235 0.29 3.76 4.68
CA LYS A 235 1.75 3.80 4.66
C LYS A 235 2.27 2.64 5.50
N PHE A 236 3.13 1.81 4.94
CA PHE A 236 3.76 0.72 5.68
C PHE A 236 5.21 0.49 5.27
N TYR A 237 5.97 -0.09 6.21
CA TYR A 237 7.30 -0.63 6.00
C TYR A 237 7.26 -2.14 6.26
N LEU A 238 7.79 -2.93 5.33
CA LEU A 238 7.89 -4.38 5.46
C LEU A 238 9.32 -4.82 5.16
N GLY A 239 10.05 -5.20 6.20
CA GLY A 239 11.34 -5.86 6.08
C GLY A 239 11.14 -7.37 5.93
N LEU A 240 11.79 -7.97 4.93
CA LEU A 240 11.78 -9.41 4.68
C LEU A 240 13.21 -9.92 4.75
N ASP A 241 13.49 -10.79 5.72
CA ASP A 241 14.82 -11.34 5.99
C ASP A 241 14.91 -12.85 5.76
N PHE A 242 16.10 -13.41 5.98
CA PHE A 242 16.37 -14.85 5.91
C PHE A 242 16.69 -15.48 7.27
N GLU A 243 16.48 -14.74 8.36
CA GLU A 243 16.80 -15.21 9.70
C GLU A 243 15.70 -16.17 10.20
N ASN A 244 15.86 -16.72 11.40
CA ASN A 244 14.83 -17.52 12.05
C ASN A 244 14.42 -16.96 13.43
N MET A 245 14.27 -15.63 13.49
CA MET A 245 13.87 -14.86 14.68
C MET A 245 12.36 -14.68 14.81
N ALA A 246 11.77 -14.92 15.99
CA ALA A 246 10.32 -15.02 16.18
C ALA A 246 9.44 -13.90 15.55
N MET A 247 9.92 -12.65 15.53
CA MET A 247 9.13 -11.48 15.11
C MET A 247 9.41 -11.01 13.67
N GLY A 248 10.48 -11.49 13.02
CA GLY A 248 10.88 -11.05 11.68
C GLY A 248 10.03 -11.69 10.58
N CYS A 249 9.66 -10.93 9.56
CA CYS A 249 8.98 -11.46 8.37
C CYS A 249 10.00 -12.08 7.41
N ARG A 250 9.65 -13.20 6.78
CA ARG A 250 10.58 -13.93 5.91
C ARG A 250 10.40 -13.60 4.44
N LEU A 251 11.51 -13.56 3.72
CA LEU A 251 11.51 -13.49 2.27
C LEU A 251 11.37 -14.90 1.67
N ALA A 252 10.35 -15.07 0.82
CA ALA A 252 10.10 -16.24 0.00
C ALA A 252 9.35 -15.82 -1.27
N GLU A 253 9.43 -16.64 -2.33
CA GLU A 253 8.55 -16.45 -3.49
C GLU A 253 7.09 -16.65 -3.08
N GLY A 254 6.17 -15.81 -3.54
CA GLY A 254 4.76 -15.86 -3.13
C GLY A 254 4.10 -14.49 -3.14
N ASN A 255 2.92 -14.42 -2.54
CA ASN A 255 2.12 -13.20 -2.44
C ASN A 255 2.12 -12.69 -0.99
N TYR A 256 2.49 -11.42 -0.81
CA TYR A 256 2.45 -10.71 0.45
C TYR A 256 1.25 -9.77 0.47
N ILE A 257 0.54 -9.77 1.59
CA ILE A 257 -0.65 -8.97 1.83
C ILE A 257 -0.30 -7.96 2.92
N ALA A 258 -0.58 -6.69 2.70
CA ALA A 258 -0.57 -5.66 3.73
C ALA A 258 -2.00 -5.13 3.88
N ILE A 259 -2.61 -5.35 5.05
CA ILE A 259 -3.98 -4.92 5.36
C ILE A 259 -3.96 -3.83 6.42
N GLN A 260 -4.66 -2.73 6.16
CA GLN A 260 -4.82 -1.58 7.06
C GLN A 260 -5.89 -1.93 8.11
N VAL A 261 -5.50 -2.04 9.38
CA VAL A 261 -6.35 -2.59 10.48
C VAL A 261 -6.28 -1.73 11.73
N PRO A 262 -7.34 -1.70 12.58
CA PRO A 262 -7.33 -0.91 13.81
C PRO A 262 -6.21 -1.31 14.77
N ASP A 263 -5.96 -2.62 14.88
CA ASP A 263 -4.95 -3.19 15.76
C ASP A 263 -4.41 -4.53 15.22
N GLU A 264 -3.38 -5.07 15.90
CA GLU A 264 -2.71 -6.29 15.49
C GLU A 264 -3.56 -7.57 15.63
N ILE A 265 -4.63 -7.55 16.43
CA ILE A 265 -5.49 -8.72 16.69
C ILE A 265 -6.76 -8.73 15.85
N ALA A 266 -7.06 -7.64 15.12
CA ALA A 266 -8.27 -7.45 14.31
C ALA A 266 -8.54 -8.54 13.26
N ILE A 267 -7.50 -9.25 12.79
CA ILE A 267 -7.62 -10.32 11.79
C ILE A 267 -6.92 -11.59 12.28
N ASP A 268 -7.61 -12.72 12.35
CA ASP A 268 -6.97 -14.04 12.47
C ASP A 268 -6.83 -14.68 11.09
N TRP A 269 -5.61 -14.77 10.54
CA TRP A 269 -5.36 -15.39 9.23
C TRP A 269 -5.85 -16.84 9.13
N LYS A 270 -6.04 -17.55 10.26
CA LYS A 270 -6.62 -18.89 10.26
C LYS A 270 -8.09 -18.90 9.87
N GLN A 271 -8.78 -17.77 9.87
CA GLN A 271 -10.17 -17.64 9.47
C GLN A 271 -10.33 -17.29 7.98
N TRP A 272 -9.25 -16.91 7.31
CA TRP A 272 -9.29 -16.43 5.93
C TRP A 272 -8.54 -17.38 4.98
N ILE A 273 -9.03 -17.48 3.75
CA ILE A 273 -8.42 -18.28 2.68
C ILE A 273 -8.44 -17.51 1.37
N TYR A 274 -7.45 -17.77 0.53
CA TYR A 274 -7.48 -17.37 -0.87
C TYR A 274 -8.15 -18.47 -1.70
N LYS A 275 -9.19 -18.10 -2.45
CA LYS A 275 -9.88 -18.98 -3.38
C LYS A 275 -9.42 -18.70 -4.81
N PRO A 276 -8.61 -19.60 -5.42
CA PRO A 276 -8.02 -19.34 -6.73
C PRO A 276 -9.02 -19.39 -7.89
N ASP A 277 -10.15 -20.06 -7.71
CA ASP A 277 -11.28 -20.13 -8.65
C ASP A 277 -12.02 -18.80 -8.76
N LEU A 278 -12.17 -18.09 -7.64
CA LEU A 278 -12.79 -16.77 -7.58
C LEU A 278 -11.77 -15.63 -7.65
N GLY A 279 -10.49 -15.95 -7.40
CA GLY A 279 -9.43 -14.97 -7.26
C GLY A 279 -9.67 -14.01 -6.10
N VAL A 280 -10.26 -14.42 -4.97
CA VAL A 280 -10.55 -13.52 -3.83
C VAL A 280 -10.14 -14.14 -2.50
N ILE A 281 -9.93 -13.27 -1.50
CA ILE A 281 -9.77 -13.67 -0.11
C ILE A 281 -11.16 -13.62 0.53
N VAL A 282 -11.57 -14.74 1.13
CA VAL A 282 -12.87 -14.90 1.78
C VAL A 282 -12.72 -15.58 3.13
N HIS A 283 -13.74 -15.43 3.98
CA HIS A 283 -13.82 -16.14 5.23
C HIS A 283 -14.00 -17.65 4.99
N LYS A 284 -13.44 -18.49 5.86
CA LYS A 284 -13.47 -19.96 5.69
C LYS A 284 -14.86 -20.57 5.82
N SER A 285 -15.73 -19.96 6.61
CA SER A 285 -17.09 -20.45 6.84
C SER A 285 -18.14 -19.76 5.96
N ASP A 286 -17.77 -18.67 5.28
CA ASP A 286 -18.67 -17.91 4.41
C ASP A 286 -17.90 -17.32 3.23
N ASP A 287 -18.20 -17.82 2.04
CA ASP A 287 -17.55 -17.41 0.79
C ASP A 287 -17.98 -16.03 0.31
N TYR A 288 -19.04 -15.46 0.89
CA TYR A 288 -19.52 -14.11 0.57
C TYR A 288 -18.88 -13.05 1.47
N GLU A 289 -18.31 -13.47 2.60
CA GLU A 289 -17.61 -12.58 3.51
C GLU A 289 -16.17 -12.33 3.02
N THR A 290 -15.89 -11.09 2.64
CA THR A 290 -14.57 -10.63 2.20
C THR A 290 -13.89 -9.78 3.28
N LEU A 291 -12.58 -9.52 3.12
CA LEU A 291 -11.84 -8.68 4.07
C LEU A 291 -12.42 -7.25 4.10
N PRO A 292 -12.88 -6.75 5.27
CA PRO A 292 -13.57 -5.46 5.37
C PRO A 292 -12.62 -4.25 5.52
N TYR A 293 -11.42 -4.35 4.95
CA TYR A 293 -10.34 -3.37 5.16
C TYR A 293 -9.66 -3.01 3.85
N ASN A 294 -8.97 -1.87 3.81
CA ASN A 294 -8.10 -1.53 2.69
C ASN A 294 -6.88 -2.45 2.70
N TYR A 295 -6.48 -2.97 1.55
CA TYR A 295 -5.29 -3.81 1.47
C TYR A 295 -4.61 -3.78 0.11
N VAL A 296 -3.32 -4.11 0.13
CA VAL A 296 -2.46 -4.25 -1.04
C VAL A 296 -1.88 -5.66 -1.06
N ILE A 297 -1.87 -6.30 -2.24
CA ILE A 297 -1.20 -7.59 -2.45
C ILE A 297 -0.13 -7.41 -3.51
N PHE A 298 1.12 -7.68 -3.14
CA PHE A 298 2.23 -7.74 -4.09
C PHE A 298 2.84 -9.14 -4.11
N ARG A 299 3.43 -9.50 -5.24
CA ARG A 299 4.06 -10.80 -5.48
C ARG A 299 5.56 -10.64 -5.60
N VAL A 300 6.27 -11.51 -4.90
CA VAL A 300 7.69 -11.77 -5.07
C VAL A 300 7.84 -13.02 -5.92
N SER A 301 8.60 -12.94 -7.00
CA SER A 301 9.03 -14.11 -7.77
C SER A 301 10.49 -13.99 -8.16
N ARG A 302 11.15 -15.10 -8.45
CA ARG A 302 12.51 -15.08 -9.01
C ARG A 302 12.56 -14.28 -10.32
N TYR A 303 13.69 -13.65 -10.56
CA TYR A 303 14.06 -13.15 -11.88
C TYR A 303 14.80 -14.27 -12.63
N GLU A 304 14.23 -14.73 -13.75
CA GLU A 304 14.86 -15.70 -14.65
C GLU A 304 15.47 -14.90 -15.82
N ASN A 305 16.77 -15.08 -16.04
CA ASN A 305 17.52 -14.54 -17.17
C ASN A 305 17.33 -15.40 -18.42
#